data_AF-A0A6A4Y1X7-F1
#
_entry.id   AF-A0A6A4Y1X7-F1
#
_cell.length_a   1.000
_cell.length_b   1.000
_cell.length_c   1.000
_cell.angle_alpha   90.00
_cell.angle_beta   90.00
_cell.angle_gamma   90.00
#
_symmetry.space_group_name_H-M   'P 1'
#
loop_
_entity.id
_entity.type
_entity.pdbx_description
1 polymer ?
#
loop_
_entity_poly.entity_id
_entity_poly.type
_entity_poly.pdbx_seq_one_letter_code
_entity_poly.pdbx_strand_id
1 'polypeptide(L)'
;EMYPTAIRSSCHGFSAACGKAGASIGSYGFSVWVNNPSFGYAGAWYTFSGISLATIVLTWFCMFDNNEGAAVMDEEFKNKLMEEDKETRESFAEIQTPAV
;
A
#
# COMPACT_ATOMS: atom_id res chain seq x y z
N GLU A 1 -6.27 -4.45 -11.23
CA GLU A 1 -6.87 -4.52 -9.88
C GLU A 1 -5.96 -5.43 -9.09
N MET A 2 -5.37 -4.99 -7.97
CA MET A 2 -4.28 -5.73 -7.31
C MET A 2 -4.65 -6.28 -5.92
N TYR A 3 -5.87 -6.02 -5.44
CA TYR A 3 -6.32 -6.41 -4.11
C TYR A 3 -7.73 -7.01 -4.17
N PRO A 4 -8.03 -8.02 -3.34
CA PRO A 4 -9.35 -8.63 -3.30
C PRO A 4 -10.42 -7.67 -2.73
N THR A 5 -11.68 -7.87 -3.13
CA THR A 5 -12.82 -6.96 -2.90
C THR A 5 -13.00 -6.61 -1.42
N ALA A 6 -12.69 -7.54 -0.51
CA ALA A 6 -12.81 -7.35 0.94
C ALA A 6 -11.86 -6.29 1.51
N ILE A 7 -10.71 -6.04 0.87
CA ILE A 7 -9.66 -5.10 1.36
C ILE A 7 -9.53 -3.86 0.48
N ARG A 8 -10.32 -3.79 -0.60
CA ARG A 8 -10.34 -2.72 -1.60
C ARG A 8 -10.62 -1.35 -0.98
N SER A 9 -11.55 -1.26 -0.02
CA SER A 9 -11.90 0.02 0.61
C SER A 9 -10.75 0.58 1.46
N SER A 10 -10.07 -0.27 2.22
CA SER A 10 -8.90 0.10 3.02
C SER A 10 -7.73 0.52 2.13
N CYS A 11 -7.52 -0.16 1.01
CA CYS A 11 -6.43 0.17 0.09
C CYS A 11 -6.66 1.51 -0.64
N HIS A 12 -7.88 1.79 -1.11
CA HIS A 12 -8.24 3.11 -1.63
C HIS A 12 -8.17 4.20 -0.54
N GLY A 13 -8.60 3.90 0.68
CA GLY A 13 -8.52 4.82 1.81
C GLY A 13 -7.08 5.20 2.16
N PHE A 14 -6.17 4.22 2.22
CA PHE A 14 -4.76 4.43 2.47
C PHE A 14 -4.09 5.24 1.35
N SER A 15 -4.32 4.86 0.09
CA SER A 15 -3.80 5.61 -1.06
C SER A 15 -4.30 7.06 -1.07
N ALA A 16 -5.56 7.29 -0.72
CA ALA A 16 -6.13 8.65 -0.61
C ALA A 16 -5.49 9.44 0.54
N ALA A 17 -5.22 8.80 1.68
CA ALA A 17 -4.53 9.42 2.81
C ALA A 17 -3.09 9.81 2.44
N CYS A 18 -2.34 8.94 1.78
CA CYS A 18 -0.99 9.23 1.29
C CYS A 18 -0.97 10.42 0.34
N GLY A 19 -1.93 10.52 -0.58
CA GLY A 19 -2.06 11.67 -1.48
C GLY A 19 -2.29 13.00 -0.74
N LYS A 20 -3.16 12.99 0.27
CA LYS A 20 -3.42 14.18 1.11
C LYS A 20 -2.22 14.57 1.98
N ALA A 21 -1.54 13.59 2.56
CA ALA A 21 -0.33 13.81 3.36
C ALA A 21 0.83 14.35 2.49
N GLY A 22 0.99 13.83 1.28
CA GLY A 22 1.98 14.34 0.32
C GLY A 22 1.70 15.80 -0.06
N ALA A 23 0.43 16.15 -0.29
CA ALA A 23 0.03 17.53 -0.59
C ALA A 23 0.35 18.49 0.56
N SER A 24 0.08 18.11 1.81
CA SER A 24 0.39 18.97 2.96
C SER A 24 1.90 19.15 3.13
N ILE A 25 2.68 18.07 3.08
CA ILE A 25 4.15 18.12 3.17
C ILE A 25 4.73 18.99 2.05
N GLY A 26 4.21 18.87 0.82
CA GLY A 26 4.60 19.71 -0.31
C GLY A 26 4.32 21.19 -0.06
N SER A 27 3.13 21.54 0.41
CA SER A 27 2.76 22.95 0.68
C SER A 27 3.59 23.59 1.79
N TYR A 28 3.82 22.88 2.91
CA TYR A 28 4.62 23.42 4.01
C TYR A 28 6.12 23.41 3.69
N GLY A 29 6.62 22.33 3.11
CA GLY A 29 8.04 22.17 2.75
C GLY A 29 8.50 23.14 1.66
N PHE A 30 7.64 23.42 0.68
CA PHE A 30 7.96 24.34 -0.42
C PHE A 30 8.28 25.75 0.08
N SER A 31 7.50 26.26 1.02
CA SER A 31 7.75 27.58 1.60
C SER A 31 9.10 27.63 2.33
N VAL A 32 9.47 26.59 3.08
CA VAL A 32 10.75 26.53 3.81
C VAL A 32 11.95 26.47 2.85
N TRP A 33 11.82 25.77 1.72
CA TRP A 33 12.89 25.64 0.73
C TRP A 33 13.07 26.90 -0.12
N VAL A 34 11.99 27.54 -0.53
CA VAL A 34 12.02 28.79 -1.29
C VAL A 34 12.61 29.95 -0.48
N ASN A 35 12.31 30.02 0.82
CA ASN A 35 12.83 31.07 1.70
C ASN A 35 14.34 30.92 2.01
N ASN A 36 14.95 29.78 1.68
CA ASN A 36 16.39 29.60 1.81
C ASN A 36 17.13 30.15 0.59
N PRO A 37 18.03 31.16 0.76
CA PRO A 37 18.70 31.83 -0.36
C PRO A 37 19.64 30.93 -1.18
N SER A 38 20.08 29.79 -0.62
CA SER A 38 20.95 28.82 -1.30
C SER A 38 20.19 27.81 -2.17
N PHE A 39 18.89 27.58 -1.89
CA PHE A 39 18.09 26.55 -2.57
C PHE A 39 17.07 27.18 -3.52
N GLY A 40 16.36 28.21 -3.05
CA GLY A 40 15.44 29.01 -3.83
C GLY A 40 14.37 28.21 -4.57
N TYR A 41 13.73 28.85 -5.56
CA TYR A 41 12.73 28.21 -6.41
C TYR A 41 13.34 27.14 -7.32
N ALA A 42 14.51 27.40 -7.90
CA ALA A 42 15.14 26.48 -8.85
C ALA A 42 15.46 25.14 -8.19
N GLY A 43 16.03 25.15 -6.98
CA GLY A 43 16.31 23.92 -6.21
C GLY A 43 15.04 23.12 -5.92
N ALA A 44 13.97 23.79 -5.50
CA ALA A 44 12.69 23.13 -5.23
C ALA A 44 12.11 22.41 -6.45
N TRP A 45 12.14 23.03 -7.64
CA TRP A 45 11.69 22.40 -8.88
C TRP A 45 12.54 21.19 -9.27
N TYR A 46 13.87 21.27 -9.15
CA TYR A 46 14.76 20.15 -9.43
C TYR A 46 14.53 18.97 -8.48
N THR A 47 14.27 19.22 -7.20
CA THR A 47 13.93 18.15 -6.24
C THR A 47 12.59 17.49 -6.52
N PHE A 48 11.54 18.24 -6.87
CA PHE A 48 10.26 17.64 -7.25
C PHE A 48 10.40 16.80 -8.52
N SER A 49 11.14 17.31 -9.51
CA SER A 49 11.44 16.57 -10.74
C SER A 49 12.26 15.31 -10.46
N GLY A 50 13.28 15.41 -9.62
CA GLY A 50 14.13 14.28 -9.24
C GLY A 50 13.37 13.19 -8.48
N ILE A 51 12.55 13.56 -7.50
CA ILE A 51 11.71 12.63 -6.75
C ILE A 51 10.69 11.97 -7.70
N SER A 52 10.06 12.73 -8.60
CA SER A 52 9.11 12.17 -9.57
C SER A 52 9.77 11.14 -10.49
N LEU A 53 10.93 11.44 -11.07
CA LEU A 53 11.67 10.51 -11.92
C LEU A 53 12.15 9.28 -11.13
N ALA A 54 12.65 9.46 -9.90
CA ALA A 54 13.05 8.35 -9.05
C ALA A 54 11.86 7.44 -8.71
N THR A 55 10.68 8.00 -8.43
CA THR A 55 9.48 7.20 -8.17
C THR A 55 9.05 6.39 -9.39
N ILE A 56 9.20 6.91 -10.61
CA ILE A 56 8.90 6.17 -11.84
C ILE A 56 9.83 4.95 -11.98
N VAL A 57 11.12 5.12 -11.72
CA VAL A 57 12.10 4.02 -11.75
C VAL A 57 11.77 2.97 -10.68
N LEU A 58 11.41 3.41 -9.47
CA LEU A 58 11.00 2.52 -8.40
C LEU A 58 9.69 1.79 -8.72
N THR A 59 8.72 2.45 -9.34
CA THR A 59 7.48 1.79 -9.79
C THR A 59 7.80 0.72 -10.82
N TRP A 60 8.67 0.99 -11.79
CA TRP A 60 9.04 0.00 -12.80
C TRP A 60 9.80 -1.21 -12.22
N PHE A 61 10.64 -1.00 -11.21
CA PHE A 61 11.46 -2.07 -10.62
C PHE A 61 10.76 -2.84 -9.49
N CYS A 62 9.97 -2.18 -8.66
CA CYS A 62 9.36 -2.77 -7.46
C CYS A 62 7.86 -3.07 -7.61
N MET A 63 7.16 -2.49 -8.59
CA MET A 63 5.76 -2.81 -8.83
C MET A 63 5.69 -3.90 -9.91
N PHE A 64 5.79 -5.15 -9.46
CA PHE A 64 5.53 -6.30 -10.33
C PHE A 64 4.06 -6.25 -10.79
N ASP A 65 3.86 -6.37 -12.10
CA ASP A 65 2.54 -6.37 -12.69
C ASP A 65 1.79 -7.65 -12.27
N ASN A 66 0.72 -7.49 -11.48
CA ASN A 66 -0.14 -8.61 -11.13
C ASN A 66 -1.19 -8.77 -12.24
N ASN A 67 -0.93 -9.70 -13.17
CA ASN A 67 -1.77 -9.99 -14.33
C ASN A 67 -2.92 -10.98 -14.01
N GLU A 68 -3.10 -11.36 -12.74
CA GLU A 68 -4.21 -12.21 -12.35
C GLU A 68 -5.50 -11.40 -12.26
N GLY A 69 -6.54 -11.88 -12.95
CA GLY A 69 -7.86 -11.24 -12.92
C GLY A 69 -8.43 -11.20 -11.51
N ALA A 70 -9.14 -10.12 -11.17
CA ALA A 70 -9.71 -9.89 -9.83
C ALA A 70 -10.50 -11.08 -9.26
N ALA A 71 -11.11 -11.90 -10.13
CA ALA A 71 -11.84 -13.11 -9.74
C ALA A 71 -10.92 -14.21 -9.15
N VAL A 72 -9.72 -14.38 -9.68
CA VAL A 72 -8.76 -15.40 -9.24
C VAL A 72 -8.19 -15.02 -7.86
N MET A 73 -7.87 -13.74 -7.65
CA MET A 73 -7.41 -13.24 -6.35
C MET A 73 -8.50 -13.31 -5.26
N ASP A 74 -9.76 -13.00 -5.58
CA ASP A 74 -10.86 -13.13 -4.62
C ASP A 74 -11.09 -14.60 -4.23
N GLU A 75 -10.94 -15.53 -5.18
CA GLU A 75 -11.09 -16.96 -4.93
C GLU A 75 -9.93 -17.51 -4.08
N GLU A 76 -8.68 -17.15 -4.38
CA GLU A 76 -7.52 -17.54 -3.57
C GLU A 76 -7.62 -16.99 -2.15
N PHE A 77 -8.06 -15.74 -1.98
CA PHE A 77 -8.26 -15.14 -0.67
C PHE A 77 -9.33 -15.87 0.14
N LYS A 78 -10.46 -16.24 -0.49
CA LYS A 78 -11.52 -17.02 0.18
C LYS A 78 -11.05 -18.42 0.54
N ASN A 79 -10.24 -19.08 -0.29
CA ASN A 79 -9.70 -20.40 0.00
C ASN A 79 -8.76 -20.37 1.20
N LYS A 80 -7.87 -19.37 1.30
CA LYS A 80 -7.01 -19.17 2.48
C LYS A 80 -7.81 -18.93 3.76
N LEU A 81 -8.88 -18.15 3.70
CA LEU A 81 -9.77 -17.94 4.85
C LEU A 81 -10.47 -19.23 5.30
N MET A 82 -10.88 -20.09 4.35
CA MET A 82 -11.52 -21.37 4.68
C MET A 82 -10.52 -22.38 5.27
N GLU A 83 -9.26 -22.33 4.84
CA GLU A 83 -8.17 -23.14 5.40
C GLU A 83 -7.88 -22.72 6.86
N GLU A 84 -7.75 -21.42 7.13
CA GLU A 84 -7.51 -20.89 8.47
C GLU A 84 -8.68 -21.16 9.43
N ASP A 85 -9.93 -21.04 8.95
CA ASP A 85 -11.12 -21.40 9.74
C ASP A 85 -11.13 -22.90 10.08
N LYS A 86 -10.72 -23.75 9.14
CA LYS A 86 -10.62 -25.20 9.36
C LYS A 86 -9.53 -25.54 10.37
N GLU A 87 -8.33 -24.97 10.27
CA GLU A 87 -7.25 -25.18 11.25
C GLU A 87 -7.66 -24.69 12.64
N THR A 88 -8.26 -23.51 12.70
CA THR A 88 -8.75 -22.93 13.96
C THR A 88 -9.81 -23.82 14.60
N ARG A 89 -10.80 -24.26 13.83
CA ARG A 89 -11.86 -25.16 14.28
C ARG A 89 -11.32 -26.51 14.76
N GLU A 90 -10.32 -27.07 14.08
CA GLU A 90 -9.68 -28.31 14.49
C GLU A 90 -8.85 -28.14 15.77
N SER A 91 -8.14 -27.02 15.93
CA SER A 91 -7.40 -26.71 17.17
C SER A 91 -8.33 -26.59 18.39
N PHE A 92 -9.50 -25.97 18.25
CA PHE A 92 -10.49 -25.89 19.32
C PHE A 92 -11.14 -27.25 19.60
N ALA A 93 -11.33 -28.09 18.58
CA ALA A 93 -11.85 -29.45 18.76
C ALA A 93 -10.85 -30.36 19.51
N GLU A 94 -9.56 -30.21 19.25
CA GLU A 94 -8.50 -30.95 19.95
C GLU A 94 -8.41 -30.54 21.43
N ILE A 95 -8.49 -29.23 21.74
CA ILE A 95 -8.53 -28.71 23.11
C ILE A 95 -9.73 -29.24 23.90
N GLN A 96 -10.85 -29.52 23.23
CA GLN A 96 -12.06 -30.04 23.88
C GLN A 96 -12.05 -31.57 24.08
N THR A 97 -10.99 -32.27 23.67
CA THR A 97 -10.81 -33.69 23.98
C THR A 97 -9.94 -33.81 25.25
N PRO A 98 -10.52 -33.82 26.47
CA PRO A 98 -9.72 -34.08 27.66
C PRO A 98 -9.08 -35.46 27.55
N ALA A 99 -7.77 -35.53 27.81
CA ALA A 99 -7.04 -36.77 28.00
C ALA A 99 -7.82 -37.66 28.98
N VAL A 100 -8.31 -38.79 28.48
CA VAL A 100 -8.87 -39.88 29.27
C VAL A 100 -7.72 -40.76 29.76
#